data_AF-A0A233HQS0-F1
#
_entry.id   AF-A0A233HQS0-F1
#
_cell.length_a   1.000
_cell.length_b   1.000
_cell.length_c   1.000
_cell.angle_alpha   90.00
_cell.angle_beta   90.00
_cell.angle_gamma   90.00
#
_symmetry.space_group_name_H-M   'P 1'
#
loop_
_entity.id
_entity.type
_entity.pdbx_description
1 polymer ?
#
loop_
_entity_poly.entity_id
_entity_poly.type
_entity_poly.pdbx_seq_one_letter_code
_entity_poly.pdbx_strand_id
1 'polypeptide(L)'
;MYFTNEMLINGNGNVLYFYRTARERWEQLLNEVGFTNPVELASRLTNEQFWFEHYCGGKAIGQEVMVTTGLTMFYSTQTGYGEYVNHAYFIYQAFMQSYCSVEVKSMAQKLAQDYGLVQGGSYAY
;
A
#
# COMPACT_ATOMS: atom_id res chain seq x y z
N MET A 1 5.01 7.10 -6.53
CA MET A 1 4.30 8.25 -5.95
C MET A 1 4.45 9.45 -6.87
N TYR A 2 3.46 9.68 -7.72
CA TYR A 2 3.41 10.80 -8.67
C TYR A 2 2.28 11.76 -8.29
N PHE A 3 1.07 11.23 -8.05
CA PHE A 3 -0.13 12.05 -7.85
C PHE A 3 -0.14 12.80 -6.52
N THR A 4 0.20 12.12 -5.43
CA THR A 4 0.24 12.72 -4.08
C THR A 4 1.40 13.70 -3.92
N ASN A 5 2.52 13.46 -4.61
CA ASN A 5 3.64 14.40 -4.66
C ASN A 5 3.26 15.70 -5.38
N GLU A 6 2.53 15.61 -6.50
CA GLU A 6 1.99 16.79 -7.19
C GLU A 6 1.04 17.59 -6.28
N MET A 7 0.15 16.90 -5.54
CA MET A 7 -0.71 17.56 -4.56
C MET A 7 0.09 18.32 -3.49
N LEU A 8 1.16 17.71 -2.96
CA LEU A 8 2.03 18.34 -1.97
C LEU A 8 2.73 19.58 -2.53
N ILE A 9 3.29 19.49 -3.74
CA ILE A 9 3.96 20.62 -4.42
C ILE A 9 2.99 21.79 -4.62
N ASN A 10 1.73 21.50 -4.93
CA ASN A 10 0.68 22.49 -5.12
C ASN A 10 0.05 22.98 -3.81
N GLY A 11 0.57 22.58 -2.64
CA GLY A 11 0.06 23.00 -1.34
C GLY A 11 -1.34 22.46 -1.01
N ASN A 12 -1.77 21.38 -1.67
CA ASN A 12 -3.10 20.82 -1.45
C ASN A 12 -3.14 20.00 -0.15
N GLY A 13 -3.71 20.59 0.90
CA GLY A 13 -3.83 19.98 2.22
C GLY A 13 -4.66 18.68 2.29
N ASN A 14 -5.49 18.37 1.28
CA ASN A 14 -6.30 17.14 1.28
C ASN A 14 -5.44 15.87 1.23
N VAL A 15 -4.20 15.96 0.75
CA VAL A 15 -3.27 14.82 0.76
C VAL A 15 -3.10 14.25 2.18
N LEU A 16 -3.02 15.10 3.20
CA LEU A 16 -2.91 14.67 4.59
C LEU A 16 -4.15 13.91 5.06
N TYR A 17 -5.34 14.39 4.66
CA TYR A 17 -6.60 13.72 4.95
C TYR A 17 -6.62 12.32 4.32
N PHE A 18 -6.25 12.19 3.04
CA PHE A 18 -6.25 10.89 2.35
C PHE A 18 -5.30 9.88 2.98
N TYR A 19 -4.07 10.28 3.32
CA TYR A 19 -3.11 9.38 3.98
C TYR A 19 -3.59 8.94 5.37
N ARG A 20 -4.21 9.85 6.14
CA ARG A 20 -4.78 9.51 7.45
C ARG A 20 -5.95 8.54 7.31
N THR A 21 -6.92 8.85 6.44
CA THR A 21 -8.10 8.00 6.19
C THR A 21 -7.69 6.62 5.70
N ALA A 22 -6.69 6.53 4.82
CA ALA A 22 -6.17 5.26 4.34
C ALA A 22 -5.49 4.45 5.44
N ARG A 23 -4.70 5.10 6.31
CA ARG A 23 -4.08 4.44 7.46
C ARG A 23 -5.13 3.86 8.41
N GLU A 24 -6.15 4.63 8.76
CA GLU A 24 -7.24 4.18 9.63
C GLU A 24 -7.97 2.98 9.01
N ARG A 25 -8.19 2.98 7.69
CA ARG A 25 -8.79 1.84 6.99
C ARG A 25 -7.91 0.60 7.00
N TRP A 26 -6.61 0.76 6.79
CA TRP A 26 -5.65 -0.35 6.89
C TRP A 26 -5.64 -0.96 8.28
N GLU A 27 -5.61 -0.13 9.33
CA GLU A 27 -5.65 -0.61 10.72
C GLU A 27 -6.93 -1.41 10.99
N GLN A 28 -8.10 -0.97 10.50
CA GLN A 28 -9.35 -1.73 10.59
C GLN A 28 -9.24 -3.08 9.86
N LEU A 29 -8.80 -3.07 8.59
CA LEU A 29 -8.71 -4.27 7.78
C LEU A 29 -7.76 -5.32 8.38
N LEU A 30 -6.62 -4.87 8.90
CA LEU A 30 -5.61 -5.73 9.52
C LEU A 30 -6.05 -6.25 10.90
N ASN A 31 -6.85 -5.49 11.64
CA ASN A 31 -7.46 -5.98 12.88
C ASN A 31 -8.51 -7.07 12.61
N GLU A 32 -9.25 -6.97 11.50
CA GLU A 32 -10.26 -7.98 11.12
C GLU A 32 -9.61 -9.27 10.59
N VAL A 33 -8.59 -9.16 9.75
CA VAL A 33 -7.97 -10.30 9.06
C VAL A 33 -6.80 -10.92 9.85
N GLY A 34 -6.05 -10.09 10.59
CA GLY A 34 -4.78 -10.48 11.17
C GLY A 34 -3.67 -10.70 10.15
N PHE A 35 -2.56 -11.32 10.58
CA PHE A 35 -1.35 -11.55 9.79
C PHE A 35 -1.03 -13.04 9.60
N THR A 36 -2.06 -13.87 9.46
CA THR A 36 -1.93 -15.34 9.39
C THR A 36 -1.95 -15.86 7.96
N ASN A 37 -2.85 -15.35 7.10
CA ASN A 37 -3.02 -15.82 5.73
C ASN A 37 -3.11 -14.66 4.71
N PRO A 38 -2.11 -14.46 3.84
CA PRO A 38 -2.11 -13.36 2.88
C PRO A 38 -3.21 -13.51 1.80
N VAL A 39 -3.71 -14.73 1.56
CA VAL A 39 -4.81 -14.97 0.60
C VAL A 39 -6.12 -14.34 1.06
N GLU A 40 -6.37 -14.35 2.37
CA GLU A 40 -7.57 -13.73 2.94
C GLU A 40 -7.54 -12.21 2.75
N LEU A 41 -6.41 -11.59 3.08
CA LEU A 41 -6.20 -10.17 2.83
C LEU A 41 -6.30 -9.85 1.33
N ALA A 42 -5.69 -10.66 0.46
CA ALA A 42 -5.74 -10.49 -1.00
C ALA A 42 -7.18 -10.45 -1.55
N SER A 43 -8.04 -11.34 -1.06
CA SER A 43 -9.46 -11.38 -1.40
C SER A 43 -10.16 -10.08 -0.99
N ARG A 44 -9.91 -9.57 0.22
CA ARG A 44 -10.46 -8.30 0.70
C ARG A 44 -9.96 -7.12 -0.13
N LEU A 45 -8.66 -7.05 -0.41
CA LEU A 45 -8.04 -5.93 -1.14
C LEU A 45 -8.66 -5.69 -2.51
N THR A 46 -9.11 -6.76 -3.18
CA THR A 46 -9.84 -6.67 -4.46
C THR A 46 -11.03 -5.72 -4.37
N ASN A 47 -11.80 -5.78 -3.29
CA ASN A 47 -12.95 -4.91 -3.08
C ASN A 47 -12.55 -3.59 -2.42
N GLU A 48 -11.56 -3.60 -1.53
CA GLU A 48 -11.10 -2.39 -0.85
C GLU A 48 -10.50 -1.36 -1.81
N GLN A 49 -9.97 -1.76 -2.97
CA GLN A 49 -9.51 -0.80 -3.98
C GLN A 49 -10.58 0.26 -4.28
N PHE A 50 -11.84 -0.13 -4.48
CA PHE A 50 -12.93 0.82 -4.73
C PHE A 50 -13.18 1.75 -3.55
N TRP A 51 -13.00 1.26 -2.32
CA TRP A 51 -13.11 2.09 -1.13
C TRP A 51 -12.02 3.17 -1.14
N PHE A 52 -10.76 2.79 -1.35
CA PHE A 52 -9.67 3.78 -1.41
C PHE A 52 -9.86 4.77 -2.56
N GLU A 53 -10.28 4.31 -3.74
CA GLU A 53 -10.58 5.18 -4.87
C GLU A 53 -11.69 6.18 -4.56
N HIS A 54 -12.72 5.77 -3.81
CA HIS A 54 -13.84 6.64 -3.46
C HIS A 54 -13.48 7.65 -2.37
N TYR A 55 -12.78 7.21 -1.31
CA TYR A 55 -12.53 8.01 -0.12
C TYR A 55 -11.17 8.72 -0.09
N CYS A 56 -10.24 8.37 -0.99
CA CYS A 56 -8.89 8.90 -1.01
C CYS A 56 -8.56 9.63 -2.33
N GLY A 57 -9.44 10.52 -2.78
CA GLY A 57 -9.12 11.47 -3.86
C GLY A 57 -9.35 10.96 -5.28
N GLY A 58 -10.15 9.92 -5.48
CA GLY A 58 -10.47 9.37 -6.80
C GLY A 58 -9.55 8.21 -7.20
N LYS A 59 -9.75 7.71 -8.42
CA LYS A 59 -9.10 6.47 -8.90
C LYS A 59 -7.57 6.49 -8.74
N ALA A 60 -6.89 7.47 -9.33
CA ALA A 60 -5.43 7.49 -9.36
C ALA A 60 -4.79 7.75 -7.98
N ILE A 61 -5.29 8.77 -7.26
CA ILE A 61 -4.78 9.12 -5.93
C ILE A 61 -5.09 8.01 -4.93
N GLY A 62 -6.31 7.46 -4.95
CA GLY A 62 -6.75 6.44 -4.01
C GLY A 62 -5.95 5.15 -4.15
N GLN A 63 -5.67 4.70 -5.38
CA GLN A 63 -4.78 3.55 -5.62
C GLN A 63 -3.35 3.80 -5.12
N GLU A 64 -2.79 4.98 -5.38
CA GLU A 64 -1.45 5.34 -4.92
C GLU A 64 -1.37 5.37 -3.39
N VAL A 65 -2.35 6.01 -2.74
CA VAL A 65 -2.46 6.12 -1.29
C VAL A 65 -2.67 4.76 -0.65
N MET A 66 -3.55 3.92 -1.20
CA MET A 66 -3.79 2.53 -0.75
C MET A 66 -2.48 1.75 -0.66
N VAL A 67 -1.71 1.73 -1.75
CA VAL A 67 -0.44 0.99 -1.84
C VAL A 67 0.60 1.59 -0.91
N THR A 68 0.77 2.92 -0.97
CA THR A 68 1.80 3.61 -0.20
C THR A 68 1.59 3.40 1.29
N THR A 69 0.38 3.68 1.78
CA THR A 69 0.06 3.51 3.20
C THR A 69 0.20 2.06 3.65
N GLY A 70 -0.32 1.09 2.90
CA GLY A 70 -0.26 -0.32 3.27
C GLY A 70 1.16 -0.84 3.42
N LEU A 71 2.05 -0.48 2.49
CA LEU A 71 3.44 -0.96 2.51
C LEU A 71 4.35 -0.16 3.43
N THR A 72 4.07 1.12 3.71
CA THR A 72 5.01 1.97 4.48
C THR A 72 4.53 2.31 5.89
N MET A 73 3.32 1.92 6.32
CA MET A 73 2.78 2.30 7.64
C MET A 73 3.60 1.80 8.84
N PHE A 74 4.40 0.74 8.65
CA PHE A 74 5.32 0.18 9.65
C PHE A 74 6.77 0.61 9.48
N TYR A 75 7.07 1.42 8.46
CA TYR A 75 8.42 1.85 8.15
C TYR A 75 8.81 3.08 8.98
N SER A 76 10.03 3.07 9.51
CA SER A 76 10.69 4.22 10.12
C SER A 76 11.97 4.55 9.38
N THR A 77 12.26 5.84 9.17
CA THR A 77 13.52 6.26 8.55
C THR A 77 14.76 5.99 9.41
N GLN A 78 14.58 5.69 10.70
CA GLN A 78 15.69 5.38 11.61
C GLN A 78 16.03 3.88 11.63
N THR A 79 15.04 3.01 11.48
CA THR A 79 15.17 1.56 11.71
C THR A 79 14.67 0.70 10.55
N GLY A 80 14.20 1.32 9.46
CA GLY A 80 13.48 0.63 8.41
C GLY A 80 12.20 -0.02 8.93
N TYR A 81 11.91 -1.26 8.51
CA TYR A 81 10.78 -2.02 9.04
C TYR A 81 11.03 -2.68 10.39
N GLY A 82 12.30 -2.89 10.80
CA GLY A 82 12.65 -3.59 12.03
C GLY A 82 11.91 -4.93 12.20
N GLU A 83 11.28 -5.12 13.36
CA GLU A 83 10.49 -6.32 13.68
C GLU A 83 9.21 -6.47 12.82
N TYR A 84 8.76 -5.40 12.15
CA TYR A 84 7.55 -5.40 11.33
C TYR A 84 7.79 -5.77 9.86
N VAL A 85 9.01 -6.19 9.49
CA VAL A 85 9.34 -6.57 8.09
C VAL A 85 8.40 -7.65 7.55
N ASN A 86 8.05 -8.64 8.38
CA ASN A 86 7.14 -9.72 7.98
C ASN A 86 5.71 -9.22 7.77
N HIS A 87 5.26 -8.19 8.51
CA HIS A 87 3.94 -7.59 8.34
C HIS A 87 3.86 -6.82 7.02
N ALA A 88 4.89 -6.05 6.69
CA ALA A 88 4.96 -5.35 5.42
C ALA A 88 5.08 -6.31 4.22
N TYR A 89 5.88 -7.37 4.36
CA TYR A 89 5.99 -8.42 3.33
C TYR A 89 4.68 -9.19 3.15
N PHE A 90 3.93 -9.44 4.23
CA PHE A 90 2.60 -10.05 4.17
C PHE A 90 1.62 -9.20 3.35
N ILE A 91 1.59 -7.88 3.58
CA ILE A 91 0.74 -6.96 2.81
C ILE A 91 1.17 -6.95 1.33
N TYR A 92 2.47 -6.94 1.05
CA TYR A 92 2.98 -7.06 -0.32
C TYR A 92 2.49 -8.35 -1.01
N GLN A 93 2.60 -9.50 -0.33
CA GLN A 93 2.10 -10.77 -0.85
C GLN A 93 0.59 -10.73 -1.12
N ALA A 94 -0.18 -10.12 -0.23
CA ALA A 94 -1.61 -9.95 -0.42
C ALA A 94 -1.93 -9.10 -1.67
N PHE A 95 -1.19 -8.02 -1.92
CA PHE A 95 -1.34 -7.25 -3.17
C PHE A 95 -1.06 -8.10 -4.41
N MET A 96 0.02 -8.89 -4.41
CA MET A 96 0.40 -9.71 -5.56
C MET A 96 -0.66 -10.77 -5.89
N GLN A 97 -1.28 -11.33 -4.85
CA GLN A 97 -2.30 -12.38 -4.95
C GLN A 97 -3.73 -11.85 -5.16
N SER A 98 -3.96 -10.55 -4.95
CA SER A 98 -5.29 -9.92 -5.11
C SER A 98 -5.75 -9.87 -6.57
N TYR A 99 -7.00 -9.51 -6.83
CA TYR A 99 -7.49 -9.10 -8.16
C TYR A 99 -7.53 -7.58 -8.32
N CYS A 100 -6.74 -6.83 -7.53
CA CYS A 100 -6.54 -5.41 -7.76
C CYS A 100 -5.99 -5.14 -9.17
N SER A 101 -6.18 -3.91 -9.63
CA SER A 101 -5.69 -3.43 -10.92
C SER A 101 -4.19 -3.63 -11.11
N VAL A 102 -3.77 -3.71 -12.38
CA VAL A 102 -2.36 -3.87 -12.75
C VAL A 102 -1.53 -2.70 -12.23
N GLU A 103 -2.09 -1.49 -12.24
CA GLU A 103 -1.48 -0.27 -11.71
C GLU A 103 -1.20 -0.40 -10.20
N VAL A 104 -2.17 -0.86 -9.41
CA VAL A 104 -2.00 -1.11 -7.97
C VAL A 104 -0.88 -2.12 -7.73
N LYS A 105 -0.89 -3.24 -8.45
CA LYS A 105 0.15 -4.28 -8.29
C LYS A 105 1.53 -3.78 -8.71
N SER A 106 1.62 -3.07 -9.83
CA SER A 106 2.89 -2.51 -10.31
C SER A 106 3.46 -1.49 -9.32
N MET A 107 2.60 -0.62 -8.75
CA MET A 107 3.01 0.30 -7.69
C MET A 107 3.49 -0.44 -6.44
N ALA A 108 2.77 -1.49 -6.02
CA ALA A 108 3.15 -2.28 -4.85
C ALA A 108 4.51 -2.96 -5.04
N GLN A 109 4.76 -3.52 -6.23
CA GLN A 109 6.05 -4.13 -6.57
C GLN A 109 7.18 -3.10 -6.56
N LYS A 110 6.99 -1.96 -7.23
CA LYS A 110 8.01 -0.90 -7.29
C LYS A 110 8.31 -0.36 -5.89
N LEU A 111 7.27 -0.07 -5.10
CA LEU A 111 7.45 0.47 -3.75
C LEU A 111 8.11 -0.54 -2.82
N ALA A 112 7.75 -1.82 -2.91
CA ALA A 112 8.41 -2.88 -2.14
C ALA A 112 9.90 -2.99 -2.50
N GLN A 113 10.28 -2.76 -3.76
CA GLN A 113 11.69 -2.71 -4.17
C GLN A 113 12.38 -1.46 -3.61
N ASP A 114 11.77 -0.28 -3.76
CA ASP A 114 12.32 1.00 -3.28
C ASP A 114 12.59 0.98 -1.76
N TYR A 115 11.74 0.29 -1.01
CA TYR A 115 11.86 0.13 0.44
C TYR A 115 12.62 -1.14 0.87
N GLY A 116 13.20 -1.90 -0.08
CA GLY A 116 14.01 -3.08 0.19
C GLY A 116 13.25 -4.28 0.78
N LEU A 117 11.92 -4.32 0.65
CA LEU A 117 11.10 -5.48 1.05
C LEU A 117 11.28 -6.68 0.13
N VAL A 118 11.55 -6.43 -1.15
CA VAL A 118 11.82 -7.46 -2.15
C VAL A 118 13.01 -7.06 -3.01
N GLN A 119 13.75 -8.05 -3.50
CA GLN A 119 14.80 -7.78 -4.47
C GLN A 119 14.15 -7.46 -5.83
N GLY A 120 14.65 -6.42 -6.49
CA GLY A 120 14.34 -6.17 -7.90
C GLY A 120 14.77 -7.40 -8.70
N GLY A 121 13.83 -7.99 -9.45
CA GLY A 121 14.14 -9.14 -10.28
C GLY A 121 15.26 -8.76 -11.25
N SER A 122 16.46 -9.31 -11.04
CA SER A 122 17.29 -9.64 -12.18
C SER A 122 16.57 -10.76 -12.92
N TYR A 123 16.48 -10.64 -14.24
CA TYR A 123 16.20 -11.80 -15.08
C TYR A 123 17.32 -12.82 -14.84
N ALA A 124 17.08 -13.79 -13.95
CA ALA A 124 17.89 -14.99 -13.85
C ALA A 124 17.18 -16.07 -14.66
N TYR A 125 17.60 -16.19 -15.93
CA TYR A 125 17.49 -17.41 -16.72
C TYR A 125 18.50 -18.43 -16.19
#